data_AF-A0A973ABD2-F1
#
_entry.id   AF-A0A973ABD2-F1
#
_cell.length_a   1.000
_cell.length_b   1.000
_cell.length_c   1.000
_cell.angle_alpha   90.00
_cell.angle_beta   90.00
_cell.angle_gamma   90.00
#
_symmetry.space_group_name_H-M   'P 1'
#
loop_
_entity.id
_entity.type
_entity.pdbx_description
1 polymer ?
#
loop_
_entity_poly.entity_id
_entity_poly.type
_entity_poly.pdbx_seq_one_letter_code
_entity_poly.pdbx_strand_id
1 'polypeptide(L)' 'DEGCTSDLIESRSEGYLINLGDKGNGYHNAVKDILNDKKVAGMFKINAKKKIAVFNWKKVAEKYLRV' A
#
# COMPACT_ATOMS: atom_id res chain seq x y z
N ASP A 1 3.28 -13.11 -13.99
CA ASP A 1 2.66 -11.80 -13.68
C ASP A 1 3.06 -11.34 -12.29
N GLU A 2 4.34 -11.07 -12.08
CA GLU A 2 4.85 -10.57 -10.80
C GLU A 2 5.16 -9.07 -10.92
N GLY A 3 4.62 -8.26 -10.01
CA GLY A 3 5.25 -7.00 -9.64
C GLY A 3 4.63 -5.73 -10.22
N CYS A 4 3.31 -5.57 -10.17
CA CYS A 4 2.68 -4.27 -10.38
C CYS A 4 2.53 -3.52 -9.04
N THR A 5 2.58 -2.18 -9.06
CA THR A 5 2.39 -1.35 -7.85
C THR A 5 1.04 -1.63 -7.16
N SER A 6 0.03 -2.08 -7.91
CA SER A 6 -1.26 -2.54 -7.40
C SER A 6 -1.17 -3.78 -6.51
N ASP A 7 -0.17 -4.64 -6.72
CA ASP A 7 0.05 -5.85 -5.91
C ASP A 7 0.52 -5.47 -4.50
N LEU A 8 1.20 -4.33 -4.37
CA LEU A 8 1.74 -3.82 -3.12
C LEU A 8 0.76 -2.86 -2.42
N ILE A 9 0.06 -2.03 -3.17
CA ILE A 9 -0.86 -1.01 -2.64
C ILE A 9 -2.17 -1.06 -3.43
N GLU A 10 -3.26 -1.26 -2.72
CA GLU A 10 -4.60 -0.99 -3.23
C GLU A 10 -4.98 0.44 -2.82
N SER A 11 -5.25 1.28 -3.83
CA SER A 11 -5.53 2.70 -3.61
C SER A 11 -6.78 2.87 -2.75
N ARG A 12 -6.71 3.77 -1.76
CA ARG A 12 -7.71 4.01 -0.70
C ARG A 12 -7.90 2.87 0.32
N SER A 13 -7.13 1.78 0.24
CA SER A 13 -7.09 0.75 1.28
C SER A 13 -5.85 0.87 2.16
N GLU A 14 -4.66 0.68 1.59
CA GLU A 14 -3.39 0.78 2.32
C GLU A 14 -2.65 2.11 2.10
N GLY A 15 -3.06 2.86 1.07
CA GLY A 15 -2.43 4.10 0.69
C GLY A 15 -3.05 4.69 -0.56
N TYR A 16 -2.36 5.66 -1.16
CA TYR A 16 -2.77 6.26 -2.42
C TYR A 16 -1.88 5.80 -3.56
N LEU A 17 -2.49 5.45 -4.69
CA LEU A 17 -1.80 5.34 -5.98
C LEU A 17 -2.00 6.65 -6.74
N ILE A 18 -0.88 7.29 -7.10
CA ILE A 18 -0.86 8.55 -7.85
C ILE A 18 -0.21 8.30 -9.19
N ASN A 19 -0.85 8.78 -10.25
CA ASN A 19 -0.32 8.64 -11.60
C ASN A 19 1.00 9.41 -11.73
N LEU A 20 1.93 8.82 -12.47
CA LEU A 20 3.22 9.45 -12.75
C LEU A 20 3.00 10.80 -13.43
N GLY A 21 3.58 11.87 -12.87
CA GLY A 21 3.45 13.23 -13.40
C GLY A 21 2.30 14.05 -12.78
N ASP A 22 1.34 13.44 -12.07
CA ASP A 22 0.26 14.16 -11.37
C ASP A 22 0.73 14.72 -10.01
N LYS A 23 1.72 15.60 -10.08
CA LYS A 23 2.30 16.30 -8.91
C LYS A 23 1.44 17.45 -8.41
N GLY A 24 0.56 17.98 -9.27
CA GLY A 24 -0.29 19.13 -8.97
C GLY A 24 -1.46 18.77 -8.07
N ASN A 25 -2.43 18.01 -8.60
CA ASN A 25 -3.68 17.76 -7.91
C ASN A 25 -3.66 16.42 -7.16
N GLY A 26 -3.20 15.34 -7.80
CA GLY A 26 -3.22 14.01 -7.20
C GLY A 26 -2.33 13.90 -5.97
N TYR A 27 -1.04 14.17 -6.13
CA TYR A 27 -0.08 14.06 -5.02
C TYR A 27 -0.40 15.01 -3.87
N HIS A 28 -0.66 16.29 -4.16
CA HIS A 28 -0.93 17.29 -3.14
C HIS A 28 -2.20 16.96 -2.32
N ASN A 29 -3.28 16.55 -2.98
CA ASN A 29 -4.52 16.18 -2.29
C ASN A 29 -4.34 14.92 -1.45
N ALA A 30 -3.61 13.92 -1.93
CA ALA A 30 -3.33 12.71 -1.16
C ALA A 30 -2.51 13.01 0.11
N VAL A 31 -1.48 13.85 0.01
CA VAL A 31 -0.70 14.29 1.18
C VAL A 31 -1.58 15.09 2.15
N LYS A 32 -2.37 16.04 1.64
CA LYS A 32 -3.27 16.86 2.44
C LYS A 32 -4.28 16.00 3.20
N ASP A 33 -4.83 14.98 2.56
CA ASP A 33 -5.80 14.06 3.16
C ASP A 33 -5.17 13.24 4.29
N ILE A 34 -4.00 12.65 4.07
CA ILE A 34 -3.28 11.89 5.11
C ILE A 34 -2.92 12.78 6.32
N LEU A 35 -2.49 14.02 6.08
CA LEU A 35 -2.09 14.92 7.16
C LEU A 35 -3.26 15.46 7.98
N ASN A 36 -4.41 15.70 7.33
CA ASN A 36 -5.56 16.33 7.97
C ASN A 36 -6.59 15.33 8.50
N ASP A 37 -6.70 14.13 7.92
CA ASP A 37 -7.60 13.08 8.38
C ASP A 37 -6.84 11.95 9.10
N LYS A 38 -6.81 12.05 10.42
CA LYS A 38 -6.19 11.03 11.29
C LYS A 38 -6.85 9.65 11.19
N LYS A 39 -8.14 9.57 10.84
CA LYS A 39 -8.84 8.30 10.69
C LYS A 39 -8.34 7.60 9.43
N VAL A 40 -8.23 8.33 8.32
CA VAL A 40 -7.66 7.80 7.06
C VAL A 40 -6.23 7.33 7.29
N ALA A 41 -5.38 8.17 7.89
CA ALA A 41 -3.99 7.79 8.19
C ALA A 41 -3.89 6.56 9.10
N GLY A 42 -4.74 6.47 10.13
CA GLY A 42 -4.81 5.32 11.03
C GLY A 42 -5.25 4.04 10.31
N MET A 43 -6.28 4.12 9.48
CA MET A 43 -6.78 3.02 8.66
C MET A 43 -5.69 2.49 7.72
N PHE A 44 -5.05 3.37 6.96
CA PHE A 44 -3.96 3.01 6.05
C PHE A 44 -2.82 2.31 6.78
N LYS A 45 -2.39 2.84 7.93
CA LYS A 45 -1.34 2.22 8.76
C LYS A 45 -1.71 0.81 9.20
N ILE A 46 -2.95 0.57 9.60
CA ILE A 46 -3.42 -0.76 10.02
C ILE A 46 -3.45 -1.71 8.83
N ASN A 47 -4.02 -1.28 7.71
CA ASN A 47 -4.18 -2.13 6.52
C ASN A 47 -2.83 -2.45 5.86
N ALA A 48 -1.93 -1.47 5.74
CA ALA A 48 -0.57 -1.68 5.25
C ALA A 48 0.20 -2.70 6.10
N LYS A 49 0.06 -2.66 7.44
CA LYS A 49 0.65 -3.67 8.33
C LYS A 49 0.10 -5.07 8.11
N LYS A 50 -1.20 -5.21 7.83
CA LYS A 50 -1.81 -6.50 7.49
C LYS A 50 -1.27 -7.02 6.15
N LYS A 51 -1.17 -6.14 5.15
CA LYS A 51 -0.69 -6.49 3.81
C LYS A 51 0.78 -6.86 3.81
N ILE A 52 1.67 -6.17 4.53
CA ILE A 52 3.08 -6.56 4.58
C ILE A 52 3.30 -7.94 5.24
N ALA A 53 2.39 -8.36 6.14
CA ALA A 53 2.48 -9.66 6.82
C ALA A 53 2.20 -10.88 5.92
N VAL A 54 1.63 -10.70 4.72
CA VAL A 54 1.59 -11.80 3.72
C VAL A 54 2.93 -12.00 3.02
N PHE A 55 3.76 -10.97 2.94
CA PHE A 55 5.13 -11.04 2.39
C PHE A 55 6.18 -11.47 3.42
N ASN A 56 5.76 -12.10 4.52
CA ASN A 56 6.68 -12.63 5.52
C ASN A 56 7.58 -13.72 4.91
N TRP A 57 8.90 -13.59 5.09
CA TRP A 57 9.91 -14.55 4.60
C TRP A 57 9.64 -16.00 4.98
N LYS A 58 9.05 -16.27 6.16
CA LYS A 58 8.63 -17.61 6.55
C LYS A 58 7.60 -18.19 5.58
N LYS A 59 6.56 -17.41 5.25
CA LYS A 59 5.50 -17.80 4.31
C LYS A 59 6.06 -17.95 2.88
N VAL A 60 6.97 -17.06 2.50
CA VAL A 60 7.65 -17.13 1.20
C VAL A 60 8.47 -18.42 1.12
N ALA A 61 9.32 -18.70 2.11
CA ALA A 61 10.13 -19.92 2.16
C ALA A 61 9.25 -21.19 2.15
N GLU A 62 8.17 -21.23 2.93
CA GLU A 62 7.22 -22.35 2.91
C GLU A 62 6.60 -22.59 1.52
N LYS A 63 6.32 -21.53 0.75
CA LYS A 63 5.81 -21.65 -0.63
C LYS A 63 6.85 -22.28 -1.57
N TYR A 64 8.10 -21.87 -1.47
CA TYR A 64 9.19 -22.35 -2.35
C TYR A 64 9.72 -23.73 -1.96
N LEU A 65 9.67 -24.12 -0.68
CA LEU A 65 10.11 -25.42 -0.19
C LEU A 65 9.05 -26.53 -0.31
N ARG A 66 7.80 -26.17 -0.60
CA ARG A 66 6.71 -27.12 -0.94
C ARG A 66 6.65 -27.45 -2.43
N VAL A 67 7.56 -26.89 -3.22
CA VAL A 67 7.87 -27.28 -4.60
C VAL A 67 8.96 -28.35 -4.53
#